data_AF-A0A2T0ULN8-F1
#
_entry.id   AF-A0A2T0ULN8-F1
#
_cell.length_a   1.000
_cell.length_b   1.000
_cell.length_c   1.000
_cell.angle_alpha   90.00
_cell.angle_beta   90.00
_cell.angle_gamma   90.00
#
_symmetry.space_group_name_H-M   'P 1'
#
loop_
_entity.id
_entity.type
_entity.pdbx_description
1 polymer ?
#
loop_
_entity_poly.entity_id
_entity_poly.type
_entity_poly.pdbx_seq_one_letter_code
_entity_poly.pdbx_strand_id
1 'polypeptide(L)'
;MTTIKVPVELRDRISRLARSRHVSMAVAVEHALDAAETEEFWAQVRATMTTPEARADILRETEELSGTIRDGLEPEDWSEYE
;
A
#
# COMPACT_ATOMS: atom_id res chain seq x y z
N MET A 1 13.38 -27.39 1.81
CA MET A 1 12.53 -27.40 0.59
C MET A 1 11.20 -28.04 0.96
N THR A 2 10.13 -27.25 0.99
CA THR A 2 8.78 -27.72 1.27
C THR A 2 8.01 -27.82 -0.05
N THR A 3 7.08 -28.77 -0.14
CA THR A 3 6.28 -28.99 -1.35
C THR A 3 4.81 -28.88 -1.01
N ILE A 4 4.09 -28.05 -1.75
CA ILE A 4 2.64 -27.90 -1.63
C ILE A 4 2.00 -28.61 -2.81
N LYS A 5 1.04 -29.49 -2.55
CA LYS A 5 0.23 -30.11 -3.60
C LYS A 5 -0.84 -29.13 -4.05
N VAL A 6 -0.88 -28.85 -5.34
CA VAL A 6 -1.88 -27.99 -5.97
C VAL A 6 -2.43 -28.69 -7.23
N PRO A 7 -3.64 -28.35 -7.68
CA PRO A 7 -4.14 -28.76 -8.99
C PRO A 7 -3.18 -28.36 -10.11
N VAL A 8 -3.12 -29.16 -11.19
CA VAL A 8 -2.20 -28.95 -12.31
C VAL A 8 -2.44 -27.60 -12.97
N GLU A 9 -3.71 -27.20 -13.09
CA GLU A 9 -4.14 -25.94 -13.67
C GLU A 9 -3.60 -24.74 -12.87
N LEU A 10 -3.60 -24.85 -11.54
CA LEU A 10 -3.06 -23.82 -10.66
C LEU A 10 -1.53 -23.77 -10.75
N ARG A 11 -0.86 -24.92 -10.75
CA ARG A 11 0.60 -25.00 -10.96
C ARG A 11 1.00 -24.31 -12.27
N ASP A 12 0.28 -24.58 -13.35
CA ASP A 12 0.58 -24.04 -14.68
C ASP A 12 0.28 -22.54 -14.75
N ARG A 13 -0.75 -22.07 -14.05
CA ARG A 13 -1.02 -20.63 -13.89
C ARG A 13 0.11 -19.93 -13.13
N ILE A 14 0.60 -20.51 -12.02
CA ILE A 14 1.74 -19.97 -11.27
C ILE A 14 3.00 -19.98 -12.14
N SER A 15 3.24 -21.04 -12.90
CA SER A 15 4.39 -21.13 -13.82
C SER A 15 4.36 -20.05 -14.89
N ARG A 16 3.19 -19.78 -15.50
CA ARG A 16 3.03 -18.68 -16.46
C ARG A 16 3.27 -17.31 -15.83
N LEU A 17 2.77 -17.08 -14.62
CA LEU A 17 2.98 -15.83 -13.89
C LEU A 17 4.45 -15.62 -13.53
N ALA A 18 5.12 -16.68 -13.06
CA ALA A 18 6.53 -16.65 -12.72
C ALA A 18 7.39 -16.34 -13.95
N ARG A 19 7.09 -16.97 -15.09
CA ARG A 19 7.78 -16.70 -16.38
C ARG A 19 7.59 -15.26 -16.86
N SER A 20 6.37 -14.73 -16.83
CA SER A 20 6.13 -13.35 -17.29
C SER A 20 6.84 -12.31 -16.43
N ARG A 21 7.03 -12.61 -15.15
CA ARG A 21 7.73 -11.76 -14.18
C ARG A 21 9.22 -12.08 -14.03
N HIS A 22 9.74 -13.08 -14.74
CA HIS A 22 11.13 -13.55 -14.65
C HIS A 22 11.58 -13.91 -13.23
N VAL A 23 10.68 -14.51 -12.44
CA VAL A 23 10.95 -14.96 -11.06
C VAL A 23 10.73 -16.46 -10.91
N SER A 24 11.12 -17.02 -9.77
CA SER A 24 10.80 -18.41 -9.42
C SER A 24 9.32 -18.58 -9.11
N MET A 25 8.80 -19.82 -9.17
CA MET A 25 7.41 -20.10 -8.78
C MET A 25 7.13 -19.78 -7.31
N ALA A 26 8.11 -19.96 -6.42
CA ALA A 26 7.97 -19.63 -5.01
C ALA A 26 7.82 -18.10 -4.82
N VAL A 27 8.70 -17.32 -5.45
CA VAL A 27 8.66 -15.85 -5.40
C VAL A 27 7.37 -15.31 -6.04
N ALA A 28 6.90 -15.93 -7.13
CA ALA A 28 5.61 -15.55 -7.72
C ALA A 28 4.42 -15.80 -6.78
N VAL A 29 4.49 -16.83 -5.94
CA VAL A 29 3.47 -17.10 -4.91
C VAL A 29 3.58 -16.10 -3.77
N GLU A 30 4.79 -15.82 -3.27
CA GLU A 30 5.05 -14.79 -2.24
C GLU A 30 4.48 -13.44 -2.67
N HIS A 31 4.83 -12.96 -3.86
CA HIS A 31 4.29 -11.69 -4.38
C HIS A 31 2.77 -11.70 -4.58
N ALA A 32 2.16 -12.85 -4.84
CA ALA A 32 0.71 -12.94 -4.95
C ALA A 32 0.04 -12.85 -3.57
N LEU A 33 0.67 -13.40 -2.53
CA LEU A 33 0.23 -13.27 -1.14
C LEU A 33 0.38 -11.84 -0.65
N ASP A 34 1.56 -11.23 -0.84
CA ASP A 34 1.81 -9.83 -0.46
C ASP A 34 0.78 -8.87 -1.08
N ALA A 35 0.42 -9.10 -2.35
CA ALA A 35 -0.57 -8.29 -3.04
C ALA A 35 -1.98 -8.48 -2.45
N ALA A 36 -2.37 -9.71 -2.11
CA ALA A 36 -3.67 -10.00 -1.49
C ALA A 36 -3.76 -9.40 -0.07
N GLU A 37 -2.70 -9.54 0.73
CA GLU A 37 -2.62 -8.95 2.07
C GLU A 37 -2.68 -7.42 2.01
N THR A 38 -1.97 -6.82 1.06
CA THR A 38 -2.01 -5.36 0.82
C THR A 38 -3.42 -4.92 0.42
N GLU A 39 -4.09 -5.65 -0.45
CA GLU A 39 -5.47 -5.34 -0.86
C GLU A 39 -6.45 -5.43 0.30
N GLU A 40 -6.36 -6.47 1.13
CA GLU A 40 -7.18 -6.65 2.34
C GLU A 40 -6.93 -5.52 3.35
N PHE A 41 -5.66 -5.20 3.60
CA PHE A 41 -5.28 -4.08 4.46
C PHE A 41 -5.91 -2.77 3.97
N TRP A 42 -5.79 -2.45 2.68
CA TRP A 42 -6.37 -1.23 2.14
C TRP A 42 -7.90 -1.25 2.11
N ALA A 43 -8.52 -2.42 1.95
CA ALA A 43 -9.97 -2.56 2.07
C ALA A 43 -10.43 -2.21 3.49
N GLN A 44 -9.71 -2.67 4.51
CA GLN A 44 -9.98 -2.33 5.90
C GLN A 44 -9.75 -0.85 6.20
N VAL A 45 -8.63 -0.27 5.74
CA VAL A 45 -8.35 1.17 5.89
C VAL A 45 -9.48 1.99 5.29
N ARG A 46 -9.92 1.67 4.07
CA ARG A 46 -11.06 2.37 3.45
C ARG A 46 -12.32 2.21 4.29
N ALA A 47 -12.65 0.99 4.72
CA ALA A 47 -13.85 0.73 5.51
C ALA A 47 -13.88 1.53 6.82
N THR A 48 -12.72 1.77 7.45
CA THR A 48 -12.63 2.53 8.70
C THR A 48 -12.49 4.04 8.50
N MET A 49 -11.66 4.47 7.55
CA MET A 49 -11.24 5.87 7.41
C MET A 49 -12.12 6.70 6.47
N THR A 50 -12.93 6.07 5.62
CA THR A 50 -13.86 6.79 4.72
C THR A 50 -15.28 6.89 5.27
N THR A 51 -15.51 6.51 6.54
CA THR A 51 -16.82 6.73 7.16
C THR A 51 -17.05 8.23 7.38
N PRO A 52 -18.31 8.69 7.39
CA PRO A 52 -18.61 10.09 7.69
C PRO A 52 -18.03 10.55 9.04
N GLU A 53 -18.05 9.68 10.04
CA GLU A 53 -17.54 9.94 11.39
C GLU A 53 -16.02 10.09 11.38
N ALA A 54 -15.30 9.13 10.79
CA ALA A 54 -13.84 9.21 10.67
C ALA A 54 -13.39 10.43 9.86
N ARG A 55 -14.16 10.80 8.81
CA ARG A 55 -13.89 12.00 8.04
C ARG A 55 -14.08 13.28 8.86
N ALA A 56 -15.11 13.32 9.71
CA ALA A 56 -15.33 14.45 10.61
C ALA A 56 -14.23 14.55 11.68
N ASP A 57 -13.76 13.41 12.20
CA ASP A 57 -12.63 13.33 13.11
C ASP A 57 -11.34 13.85 12.48
N ILE A 58 -10.99 13.36 11.28
CA ILE A 58 -9.81 13.80 10.53
C ILE A 58 -9.87 15.30 10.23
N LEU A 59 -11.03 15.83 9.84
CA LEU A 59 -11.19 17.26 9.57
C LEU A 59 -10.93 18.11 10.82
N ARG A 60 -11.43 17.69 11.98
CA ARG A 60 -11.21 18.38 13.25
C ARG A 60 -9.75 18.34 13.66
N GLU A 61 -9.11 17.16 13.61
CA GLU A 61 -7.68 17.03 13.91
C GLU A 61 -6.83 17.84 12.95
N THR A 62 -7.20 17.89 11.66
CA THR A 62 -6.51 18.72 10.67
C THR A 62 -6.66 20.20 11.02
N GLU A 63 -7.83 20.66 11.44
CA GLU A 63 -8.04 22.04 11.87
C GLU A 63 -7.15 22.39 13.07
N GLU A 64 -7.11 21.54 14.09
CA GLU A 64 -6.29 21.70 15.30
C GLU A 64 -4.78 21.72 15.00
N LEU A 65 -4.31 20.86 14.09
CA LEU A 65 -2.89 20.69 13.78
C LEU A 65 -2.40 21.53 12.61
N SER A 66 -3.29 22.13 11.82
CA SER A 66 -2.91 22.92 10.63
C SER A 66 -1.97 24.08 10.95
N GLY A 67 -2.09 24.65 12.16
CA GLY A 67 -1.27 25.78 12.60
C GLY A 67 0.20 25.45 12.78
N THR A 68 0.55 24.18 13.03
CA THR A 68 1.93 23.73 13.27
C THR A 68 2.59 23.14 12.02
N ILE A 69 1.92 23.20 10.85
CA ILE A 69 2.40 22.57 9.62
C ILE A 69 3.73 23.15 9.11
N ARG A 70 4.08 24.37 9.56
CA ARG A 70 5.34 25.07 9.21
C ARG A 70 6.36 25.09 10.34
N ASP A 71 6.08 24.42 11.46
CA ASP A 71 6.98 24.41 12.60
C ASP A 71 8.32 23.74 12.22
N GLY A 72 9.42 24.46 12.42
CA GLY A 72 10.76 24.00 12.06
C GLY A 72 11.13 24.16 10.57
N LEU A 73 10.26 24.74 9.75
CA LEU A 73 10.61 25.15 8.39
C LEU A 73 11.11 26.60 8.40
N GLU A 74 12.32 26.82 7.86
CA GLU A 74 12.79 28.17 7.55
C GLU A 74 11.93 28.75 6.41
N PRO A 75 11.59 30.05 6.45
CA PRO A 75 10.88 30.68 5.35
C PRO A 75 11.72 30.57 4.07
N GLU A 76 11.12 30.06 3.00
CA GLU A 76 11.82 29.91 1.72
C GLU A 76 12.25 31.28 1.18
N ASP A 77 13.57 31.48 1.10
CA ASP A 77 14.16 32.66 0.51
C ASP A 77 14.35 32.44 -1.00
N TRP A 78 13.38 32.90 -1.79
CA TRP A 78 13.42 32.85 -3.24
C TRP A 78 14.18 34.03 -3.87
N SER A 79 14.80 34.90 -3.05
CA SER A 79 15.51 36.09 -3.53
C SER A 79 16.82 35.77 -4.29
N GLU A 80 17.30 34.53 -4.23
CA GLU A 80 18.47 34.07 -5.01
C GLU A 80 18.16 33.84 -6.50
N TYR A 81 16.87 33.88 -6.90
CA TYR A 81 16.42 33.61 -8.27
C TYR A 81 15.78 34.82 -9.01
N GLU A 82 15.83 36.03 -8.45
CA GLU A 82 15.50 37.31 -9.12
C GLU A 82 16.76 38.08 -9.55
#